data_AF-A0A6P8HJ49-F1
#
_entry.id   AF-A0A6P8HJ49-F1
#
_cell.length_a   1.000
_cell.length_b   1.000
_cell.length_c   1.000
_cell.angle_alpha   90.00
_cell.angle_beta   90.00
_cell.angle_gamma   90.00
#
_symmetry.space_group_name_H-M   'P 1'
#
loop_
_entity.id
_entity.type
_entity.pdbx_description
1 polymer ?
#
loop_
_entity_poly.entity_id
_entity_poly.type
_entity_poly.pdbx_seq_one_letter_code
_entity_poly.pdbx_strand_id
1 'polypeptide(L)'
;MSHSNNLFVFSFALLDVNGQNILSSAGNHTVALVVGNEDYQQLKVSLANVTRDVNNLIKEGSITVEERKFNLEFFLGGDYKFLFNAMGMKAATSDNSCIWCKMHKNESFEMKRKLGKEWHKQPGCHSSPLFNVDIDHIVIQY
;
A
#
# COMPACT_ATOMS: atom_id res chain seq x y z
N MET A 1 -9.25 -29.76 6.56
CA MET A 1 -8.18 -28.81 6.25
C MET A 1 -8.25 -27.71 7.29
N SER A 2 -7.22 -27.54 8.11
CA SER A 2 -7.16 -26.45 9.08
C SER A 2 -7.04 -25.14 8.29
N HIS A 3 -8.07 -24.29 8.31
CA HIS A 3 -7.94 -22.92 7.83
C HIS A 3 -7.03 -22.21 8.83
N SER A 4 -5.73 -22.18 8.56
CA SER A 4 -4.83 -21.28 9.27
C SER A 4 -5.24 -19.86 8.91
N ASN A 5 -5.98 -19.19 9.79
CA ASN A 5 -6.21 -17.77 9.64
C ASN A 5 -4.86 -17.08 9.72
N ASN A 6 -4.56 -16.26 8.71
CA ASN A 6 -3.36 -15.43 8.75
C ASN A 6 -3.63 -14.25 9.69
N LEU A 7 -2.60 -13.82 10.39
CA LEU A 7 -2.61 -12.59 11.18
C LEU A 7 -1.79 -11.54 10.43
N PHE A 8 -2.42 -10.42 10.13
CA PHE A 8 -1.76 -9.26 9.52
C PHE A 8 -1.70 -8.12 10.54
N VAL A 9 -0.53 -7.51 10.64
CA VAL A 9 -0.32 -6.32 11.46
C VAL A 9 -0.18 -5.14 10.51
N PHE A 10 -1.06 -4.17 10.62
CA PHE A 10 -0.95 -2.90 9.91
C PHE A 10 -0.38 -1.86 10.87
N SER A 11 0.77 -1.29 10.52
CA SER A 11 1.49 -0.32 11.34
C SER A 11 1.89 0.89 10.51
N PHE A 12 2.12 2.02 11.15
CA PHE A 12 2.81 3.15 10.54
C PHE A 12 4.14 3.41 11.26
N ALA A 13 5.08 4.02 10.53
CA ALA A 13 6.31 4.53 11.08
C ALA A 13 6.51 5.96 10.61
N LEU A 14 7.08 6.80 11.46
CA LEU A 14 7.55 8.12 11.05
C LEU A 14 8.96 7.98 10.47
N LEU A 15 9.16 8.49 9.26
CA LEU A 15 10.46 8.48 8.62
C LEU A 15 11.34 9.54 9.31
N ASP A 16 12.27 9.11 10.17
CA ASP A 16 13.27 9.99 10.77
C ASP A 16 14.47 10.18 9.82
N VAL A 17 15.08 11.36 9.83
CA VAL A 17 16.17 11.75 8.91
C VAL A 17 17.42 10.86 9.05
N ASN A 18 17.64 10.28 10.22
CA ASN A 18 18.75 9.38 10.51
C ASN A 18 18.41 7.90 10.25
N GLY A 19 17.15 7.59 9.95
CA GLY A 19 16.63 6.25 9.69
C GLY A 19 16.74 5.26 10.84
N GLN A 20 17.13 5.71 12.04
CA GLN A 20 17.53 4.81 13.13
C GLN A 20 16.35 4.04 13.73
N ASN A 21 15.16 4.63 13.70
CA ASN A 21 13.95 4.00 14.25
C ASN A 21 13.05 3.38 13.18
N ILE A 22 13.35 3.60 11.90
CA ILE A 22 12.60 3.04 10.78
C ILE A 22 12.77 1.52 10.78
N LEU A 23 11.65 0.77 10.78
CA LEU A 23 11.60 -0.70 10.92
C LEU A 23 12.02 -1.27 12.28
N SER A 24 12.36 -0.42 13.26
CA SER A 24 12.57 -0.86 14.64
C SER A 24 11.22 -1.11 15.34
N SER A 25 11.22 -1.92 16.40
CA SER A 25 10.02 -2.09 17.24
C SER A 25 9.58 -0.79 17.92
N ALA A 26 10.52 0.15 18.15
CA ALA A 26 10.24 1.43 18.79
C ALA A 26 9.62 2.46 17.84
N GLY A 27 9.91 2.38 16.54
CA GLY A 27 9.40 3.30 15.52
C GLY A 27 8.18 2.79 14.76
N ASN A 28 7.79 1.53 14.94
CA ASN A 28 6.59 0.95 14.35
C ASN A 28 5.40 1.02 15.31
N HIS A 29 4.35 1.71 14.89
CA HIS A 29 3.13 1.90 15.67
C HIS A 29 1.97 1.15 15.02
N THR A 30 1.51 0.08 15.68
CA THR A 30 0.38 -0.74 15.21
C THR A 30 -0.92 0.05 15.21
N VAL A 31 -1.61 0.03 14.08
CA VAL A 31 -2.94 0.65 13.88
C VAL A 31 -4.05 -0.39 13.83
N ALA A 32 -3.76 -1.57 13.26
CA ALA A 32 -4.74 -2.64 13.15
C ALA A 32 -4.11 -4.03 13.23
N LEU A 33 -4.87 -4.96 13.80
CA LEU A 33 -4.63 -6.40 13.79
C LEU A 33 -5.78 -7.05 13.03
N VAL A 34 -5.48 -7.70 11.91
CA VAL A 34 -6.48 -8.34 11.05
C VAL A 34 -6.26 -9.85 11.05
N VAL A 35 -7.28 -10.59 11.47
CA VAL A 35 -7.29 -12.06 11.41
C VAL A 35 -8.17 -12.49 10.26
N GLY A 36 -7.62 -13.21 9.29
CA GLY A 36 -8.39 -13.71 8.15
C GLY A 36 -7.55 -14.04 6.92
N ASN A 37 -8.15 -13.96 5.75
CA ASN A 37 -7.47 -14.12 4.49
C ASN A 37 -6.81 -12.82 4.03
N GLU A 38 -5.68 -12.95 3.34
CA GLU A 38 -5.03 -11.80 2.69
C GLU A 38 -5.60 -11.61 1.28
N ASP A 39 -6.80 -11.05 1.21
CA ASP A 39 -7.43 -10.69 -0.04
C ASP A 39 -7.99 -9.28 0.02
N TYR A 40 -8.21 -8.71 -1.17
CA TYR A 40 -8.72 -7.34 -1.32
C TYR A 40 -9.98 -7.08 -0.49
N GLN A 41 -10.95 -8.00 -0.47
CA GLN A 41 -12.23 -7.76 0.20
C GLN A 41 -12.07 -7.78 1.72
N GLN A 42 -11.31 -8.74 2.24
CA GLN A 42 -11.00 -8.81 3.66
C GLN A 42 -10.26 -7.54 4.12
N LEU A 43 -9.23 -7.10 3.40
CA LEU A 43 -8.50 -5.88 3.73
C LEU A 43 -9.41 -4.64 3.66
N LYS A 44 -10.25 -4.54 2.62
CA LYS A 44 -11.19 -3.42 2.44
C LYS A 44 -12.15 -3.29 3.62
N VAL A 45 -12.70 -4.41 4.08
CA VAL A 45 -13.66 -4.42 5.20
C VAL A 45 -12.95 -4.20 6.53
N SER A 46 -11.88 -4.96 6.81
CA SER A 46 -11.17 -4.91 8.09
C SER A 46 -10.44 -3.57 8.32
N LEU A 47 -9.98 -2.90 7.25
CA LEU A 47 -9.27 -1.62 7.34
C LEU A 47 -10.15 -0.43 6.95
N ALA A 48 -11.48 -0.56 6.83
CA ALA A 48 -12.37 0.50 6.33
C ALA A 48 -12.21 1.85 7.07
N ASN A 49 -12.04 1.82 8.40
CA ASN A 49 -11.83 3.04 9.18
C ASN A 49 -10.42 3.62 8.92
N VAL A 50 -9.40 2.76 8.90
CA VAL A 50 -8.00 3.16 8.67
C VAL A 50 -7.83 3.76 7.27
N THR A 51 -8.37 3.12 6.24
CA THR A 51 -8.29 3.60 4.86
C THR A 51 -9.01 4.92 4.70
N ARG A 52 -10.19 5.09 5.30
CA ARG A 52 -10.90 6.38 5.30
C ARG A 52 -10.06 7.49 5.92
N ASP A 53 -9.54 7.26 7.12
CA ASP A 53 -8.84 8.30 7.89
C ASP A 53 -7.50 8.66 7.22
N VAL A 54 -6.73 7.66 6.75
CA VAL A 54 -5.50 7.90 5.97
C VAL A 54 -5.79 8.63 4.66
N ASN A 55 -6.84 8.26 3.92
CA ASN A 55 -7.18 8.93 2.67
C ASN A 55 -7.63 10.38 2.88
N ASN A 56 -8.28 10.68 4.01
CA ASN A 56 -8.61 12.05 4.39
C ASN A 56 -7.32 12.85 4.68
N LEU A 57 -6.38 12.29 5.43
CA LEU A 57 -5.08 12.93 5.72
C LEU A 57 -4.25 13.17 4.46
N ILE A 58 -4.24 12.22 3.51
CA ILE A 58 -3.61 12.40 2.20
C ILE A 58 -4.26 13.56 1.45
N LYS A 59 -5.59 13.63 1.45
CA LYS A 59 -6.34 14.70 0.77
C LYS A 59 -6.08 16.08 1.40
N GLU A 60 -6.02 16.15 2.73
CA GLU A 60 -5.73 17.38 3.47
C GLU A 60 -4.27 17.81 3.32
N GLY A 61 -3.36 16.85 3.09
CA GLY A 61 -1.93 17.06 2.87
C GLY A 61 -1.17 17.62 4.08
N SER A 62 -1.85 17.80 5.21
CA SER A 62 -1.28 18.37 6.42
C SER A 62 -2.12 18.04 7.65
N ILE A 63 -1.52 18.12 8.84
CA ILE A 63 -2.18 17.96 10.13
C ILE A 63 -1.70 19.03 11.10
N THR A 64 -2.56 19.45 12.03
CA THR A 64 -2.19 20.38 13.11
C THR A 64 -2.11 19.63 14.43
N VAL A 65 -0.97 19.74 15.10
CA VAL A 65 -0.71 19.16 16.44
C VAL A 65 -0.13 20.27 17.31
N GLU A 66 -0.75 20.54 18.46
CA GLU A 66 -0.30 21.59 19.40
C GLU A 66 -0.07 22.94 18.70
N GLU A 67 -1.05 23.37 17.89
CA GLU A 67 -1.03 24.62 17.11
C GLU A 67 0.06 24.70 16.01
N ARG A 68 0.83 23.63 15.83
CA ARG A 68 1.83 23.53 14.76
C ARG A 68 1.29 22.71 13.60
N LYS A 69 1.40 23.24 12.39
CA LYS A 69 1.00 22.57 11.16
C LYS A 69 2.17 21.79 10.58
N PHE A 70 1.94 20.52 10.27
CA PHE A 70 2.89 19.62 9.63
C PHE A 70 2.36 19.22 8.27
N ASN A 71 3.20 19.28 7.24
CA ASN A 71 2.86 18.70 5.94
C ASN A 71 3.03 17.19 6.02
N LEU A 72 2.14 16.46 5.35
CA LEU A 72 2.11 15.02 5.36
C LEU A 72 2.50 14.46 4.00
N GLU A 73 3.34 13.45 4.03
CA GLU A 73 3.71 12.64 2.87
C GLU A 73 3.61 11.17 3.28
N PHE A 74 2.84 10.39 2.52
CA PHE A 74 2.56 8.99 2.83
C PHE A 74 3.27 8.08 1.86
N PHE A 75 3.80 6.99 2.40
CA PHE A 75 4.38 5.86 1.68
C PHE A 75 3.63 4.59 2.08
N LEU A 76 3.39 3.69 1.13
CA LEU A 76 2.77 2.40 1.39
C LEU A 76 3.84 1.31 1.23
N GLY A 77 4.16 0.65 2.34
CA GLY A 77 5.15 -0.41 2.41
C GLY A 77 4.50 -1.78 2.61
N GLY A 78 5.10 -2.83 2.04
CA GLY A 78 4.77 -4.21 2.36
C GLY A 78 5.37 -5.20 1.38
N ASP A 79 5.09 -6.49 1.59
CA ASP A 79 5.43 -7.51 0.62
C ASP A 79 4.59 -7.38 -0.66
N TYR A 80 5.02 -8.06 -1.73
CA TYR A 80 4.34 -8.02 -3.03
C TYR A 80 2.86 -8.40 -2.96
N LYS A 81 2.50 -9.42 -2.18
CA LYS A 81 1.14 -9.95 -2.14
C LYS A 81 0.22 -8.93 -1.45
N PHE A 82 0.67 -8.36 -0.34
CA PHE A 82 -0.04 -7.29 0.34
C PHE A 82 -0.24 -6.10 -0.59
N LEU A 83 0.83 -5.65 -1.26
CA LEU A 83 0.78 -4.49 -2.16
C LEU A 83 -0.20 -4.70 -3.32
N PHE A 84 -0.20 -5.88 -3.95
CA PHE A 84 -1.19 -6.17 -5.00
C PHE A 84 -2.63 -6.07 -4.48
N ASN A 85 -2.90 -6.66 -3.31
CA ASN A 85 -4.21 -6.56 -2.69
C ASN A 85 -4.57 -5.12 -2.30
N ALA A 86 -3.68 -4.38 -1.65
CA ALA A 86 -3.96 -3.00 -1.23
C ALA A 86 -4.15 -2.04 -2.41
N MET A 87 -3.48 -2.30 -3.54
CA MET A 87 -3.58 -1.49 -4.76
C MET A 87 -4.72 -1.93 -5.69
N GLY A 88 -5.43 -3.02 -5.38
CA GLY A 88 -6.48 -3.56 -6.28
C GLY A 88 -5.93 -4.13 -7.59
N MET A 89 -4.66 -4.56 -7.57
CA MET A 89 -3.94 -5.15 -8.68
C MET A 89 -4.13 -6.67 -8.72
N LYS A 90 -4.00 -7.24 -9.90
CA LYS A 90 -3.97 -8.69 -10.10
C LYS A 90 -2.70 -9.27 -9.47
N ALA A 91 -2.78 -10.54 -9.08
CA ALA A 91 -1.68 -11.25 -8.43
C ALA A 91 -0.39 -11.28 -9.27
N ALA A 92 0.73 -11.58 -8.61
CA ALA A 92 2.07 -11.71 -9.19
C ALA A 92 2.13 -12.63 -10.43
N THR A 93 1.27 -13.65 -10.46
CA THR A 93 1.19 -14.66 -11.53
C THR A 93 0.39 -14.21 -12.75
N SER A 94 -0.23 -13.01 -12.70
CA SER A 94 -0.98 -12.46 -13.82
C SER A 94 -0.06 -11.96 -14.93
N ASP A 95 -0.62 -11.81 -16.12
CA ASP A 95 0.13 -11.35 -17.28
C ASP A 95 0.62 -9.91 -17.15
N ASN A 96 -0.02 -9.10 -16.29
CA ASN A 96 0.33 -7.71 -16.04
C ASN A 96 0.44 -7.48 -14.52
N SER A 97 1.52 -8.00 -13.93
CA SER A 97 1.76 -7.97 -12.48
C SER A 97 2.81 -6.94 -12.03
N CYS A 98 3.30 -6.09 -12.93
CA CYS A 98 4.27 -5.07 -12.56
C CYS A 98 3.58 -3.91 -11.82
N ILE A 99 4.01 -3.62 -10.58
CA ILE A 99 3.47 -2.51 -9.77
C ILE A 99 3.71 -1.15 -10.44
N TRP A 100 4.82 -0.97 -11.15
CA TRP A 100 5.23 0.33 -11.69
C TRP A 100 5.14 0.46 -13.21
N CYS A 101 4.75 -0.61 -13.91
CA CYS A 101 4.82 -0.66 -15.36
C CYS A 101 3.66 -1.42 -16.01
N LYS A 102 3.38 -1.10 -17.28
CA LYS A 102 2.29 -1.71 -18.07
C LYS A 102 2.68 -3.01 -18.78
N MET A 103 3.79 -3.62 -18.41
CA MET A 103 4.35 -4.73 -19.18
C MET A 103 3.47 -5.95 -19.10
N HIS A 104 3.30 -6.62 -20.25
CA HIS A 104 2.79 -7.98 -20.30
C HIS A 104 3.96 -8.96 -20.09
N LYS A 105 3.73 -10.11 -19.44
CA LYS A 105 4.78 -11.13 -19.15
C LYS A 105 5.55 -11.64 -20.39
N ASN A 106 4.98 -11.45 -21.58
CA ASN A 106 5.55 -11.87 -22.87
C ASN A 106 6.24 -10.71 -23.62
N GLU A 107 6.21 -9.48 -23.09
CA GLU A 107 6.91 -8.33 -23.67
C GLU A 107 8.33 -8.23 -23.09
N SER A 108 9.31 -7.90 -23.93
CA SER A 108 10.72 -7.76 -23.53
C SER A 108 10.98 -6.46 -22.74
N PHE A 109 12.09 -6.46 -21.99
CA PHE A 109 12.56 -5.56 -20.91
C PHE A 109 12.59 -4.02 -21.13
N GLU A 110 11.74 -3.46 -21.97
CA GLU A 110 11.58 -2.00 -22.02
C GLU A 110 10.66 -1.53 -20.87
N MET A 111 11.27 -1.23 -19.71
CA MET A 111 10.65 -0.53 -18.56
C MET A 111 10.09 0.88 -18.91
N LYS A 112 10.00 1.23 -20.20
CA LYS A 112 9.62 2.54 -20.71
C LYS A 112 8.14 2.86 -20.51
N ARG A 113 7.29 1.87 -20.25
CA ARG A 113 5.84 2.08 -20.03
C ARG A 113 5.53 2.32 -18.56
N LYS A 114 5.86 3.52 -18.06
CA LYS A 114 5.43 3.96 -16.74
C LYS A 114 3.90 4.00 -16.66
N LEU A 115 3.38 3.66 -15.50
CA LEU A 115 1.98 3.85 -15.19
C LEU A 115 1.68 5.36 -15.10
N GLY A 116 0.54 5.77 -15.65
CA GLY A 116 0.08 7.17 -15.61
C GLY A 116 -0.84 7.42 -14.42
N LYS A 117 -1.41 8.63 -14.32
CA LYS A 117 -2.36 9.00 -13.24
C LYS A 117 -3.55 8.04 -13.11
N GLU A 118 -3.98 7.44 -14.22
CA GLU A 118 -5.09 6.47 -14.29
C GLU A 118 -4.60 5.01 -14.24
N TRP A 119 -3.56 4.73 -13.46
CA TRP A 119 -2.96 3.39 -13.36
C TRP A 119 -3.94 2.32 -12.87
N HIS A 120 -4.85 2.69 -11.96
CA HIS A 120 -5.86 1.80 -11.39
C HIS A 120 -6.92 1.34 -12.41
N LYS A 121 -6.92 1.90 -13.63
CA LYS A 121 -7.78 1.49 -14.75
C LYS A 121 -7.08 0.59 -15.77
N GLN A 122 -5.80 0.27 -15.55
CA GLN A 122 -5.03 -0.54 -16.49
C GLN A 122 -5.41 -2.03 -16.39
N PRO A 123 -5.10 -2.86 -17.41
CA PRO A 123 -5.44 -4.29 -17.42
C PRO A 123 -4.90 -5.10 -16.24
N GLY A 124 -3.83 -4.63 -15.59
CA GLY A 124 -3.25 -5.22 -14.38
C GLY A 124 -4.06 -4.94 -13.11
N CYS A 125 -5.10 -4.10 -13.16
CA CYS A 125 -5.96 -3.75 -12.02
C CYS A 125 -7.35 -4.36 -12.17
N HIS A 126 -7.95 -4.76 -11.06
CA HIS A 126 -9.33 -5.27 -10.99
C HIS A 126 -10.22 -4.47 -10.02
N SER A 127 -9.64 -3.62 -9.18
CA SER A 127 -10.36 -2.81 -8.20
C SER A 127 -9.61 -1.51 -7.93
N SER A 128 -10.31 -0.52 -7.35
CA SER A 128 -9.67 0.72 -6.91
C SER A 128 -8.75 0.45 -5.71
N PRO A 129 -7.64 1.20 -5.58
CA PRO A 129 -6.76 1.07 -4.42
C PRO A 129 -7.49 1.40 -3.12
N LEU A 130 -7.04 0.77 -2.03
CA LEU A 130 -7.52 1.05 -0.68
C LEU A 130 -6.99 2.38 -0.15
N PHE A 131 -5.74 2.72 -0.49
CA PHE A 131 -5.05 3.95 -0.09
C PHE A 131 -4.73 4.80 -1.33
N ASN A 132 -5.00 6.10 -1.26
CA ASN A 132 -4.75 7.07 -2.34
C ASN A 132 -3.29 7.56 -2.35
N VAL A 133 -2.35 6.66 -2.08
CA VAL A 133 -0.91 6.95 -2.08
C VAL A 133 -0.41 7.00 -3.53
N ASP A 134 0.51 7.91 -3.82
CA ASP A 134 1.14 7.98 -5.14
C ASP A 134 1.87 6.68 -5.46
N ILE A 135 1.85 6.27 -6.73
CA ILE A 135 2.51 5.04 -7.17
C ILE A 135 4.03 5.12 -6.98
N ASP A 136 4.59 6.34 -7.04
CA ASP A 136 6.01 6.59 -6.78
C ASP A 136 6.36 6.44 -5.29
N HIS A 137 5.36 6.38 -4.40
CA HIS A 137 5.51 6.21 -2.95
C HIS A 137 5.17 4.78 -2.47
N ILE A 138 5.06 3.83 -3.41
CA ILE A 138 4.91 2.42 -3.09
C ILE A 138 6.29 1.80 -2.90
N VAL A 139 6.51 1.13 -1.77
CA VAL A 139 7.81 0.56 -1.38
C VAL A 139 7.66 -0.92 -1.09
N ILE A 140 8.46 -1.74 -1.76
CA ILE A 140 8.52 -3.18 -1.48
C ILE A 140 9.45 -3.40 -0.30
N GLN A 141 8.95 -4.12 0.71
CA GLN A 141 9.72 -4.56 1.87
C GLN A 141 10.00 -6.05 1.73
N TYR A 142 11.27 -6.43 1.91
CA TYR A 142 11.77 -7.80 1.82
C TYR A 142 12.06 -8.36 3.22
#